data_AF-A0A1W6SQ34-F1
#
_entry.id   AF-A0A1W6SQ34-F1
#
_cell.length_a   1.000
_cell.length_b   1.000
_cell.length_c   1.000
_cell.angle_alpha   90.00
_cell.angle_beta   90.00
_cell.angle_gamma   90.00
#
_symmetry.space_group_name_H-M   'P 1'
#
loop_
_entity.id
_entity.type
_entity.pdbx_description
1 polymer ?
#
loop_
_entity_poly.entity_id
_entity_poly.type
_entity_poly.pdbx_seq_one_letter_code
_entity_poly.pdbx_strand_id
1 'polypeptide(L)'
;MGALIFYIAIYFIGYYAAHLLNQKVGRILIRNRRIAGLILVLTVSMAHGYKIVSTLPPHDHNDGAGHALGLYVIMPVMIIVIAVLYLMWREGNDDDLS
;
A
#
# COMPACT_ATOMS: atom_id res chain seq x y z
N MET A 1 13.85 6.49 6.59
CA MET A 1 13.15 5.60 7.54
C MET A 1 11.66 5.93 7.74
N GLY A 2 11.16 7.16 7.45
CA GLY A 2 9.73 7.51 7.66
C GLY A 2 8.72 7.03 6.60
N ALA A 3 9.14 6.82 5.34
CA ALA A 3 8.21 6.45 4.27
C ALA A 3 7.55 5.08 4.46
N LEU A 4 8.30 4.09 4.95
CA LEU A 4 7.74 2.76 5.24
C LEU A 4 6.64 2.85 6.32
N ILE A 5 6.91 3.56 7.42
CA ILE A 5 5.94 3.76 8.51
C ILE A 5 4.69 4.48 7.99
N PHE A 6 4.87 5.48 7.13
CA PHE A 6 3.75 6.17 6.48
C PHE A 6 2.87 5.19 5.69
N TYR A 7 3.45 4.38 4.80
CA TYR A 7 2.65 3.42 4.02
C TYR A 7 2.07 2.28 4.86
N ILE A 8 2.70 1.90 5.98
CA ILE A 8 2.11 0.99 6.97
C ILE A 8 0.85 1.60 7.58
N ALA A 9 0.89 2.88 7.99
CA ALA A 9 -0.29 3.56 8.52
C ALA A 9 -1.42 3.61 7.48
N ILE A 10 -1.09 3.94 6.22
CA ILE A 10 -2.06 3.92 5.11
C ILE A 10 -2.66 2.52 4.92
N TYR A 11 -1.85 1.46 4.96
CA TYR A 11 -2.34 0.08 4.86
C TYR A 11 -3.39 -0.23 5.94
N PHE A 12 -3.09 0.06 7.21
CA PHE A 12 -4.00 -0.21 8.32
C PHE A 12 -5.27 0.64 8.26
N ILE A 13 -5.18 1.89 7.80
CA ILE A 13 -6.36 2.74 7.57
C ILE A 13 -7.28 2.07 6.54
N GLY A 14 -6.75 1.59 5.42
CA GLY A 14 -7.56 0.93 4.38
C GLY A 14 -8.16 -0.39 4.85
N TYR A 15 -7.36 -1.19 5.57
CA TYR A 15 -7.80 -2.44 6.18
C TYR A 15 -8.95 -2.23 7.17
N TYR A 16 -8.80 -1.24 8.07
CA TYR A 16 -9.79 -0.95 9.10
C TYR A 16 -11.04 -0.26 8.54
N ALA A 17 -10.87 0.62 7.55
CA ALA A 17 -11.99 1.23 6.84
C ALA A 17 -12.87 0.16 6.17
N ALA A 18 -12.27 -0.84 5.54
CA ALA A 18 -13.02 -1.97 4.98
C ALA A 18 -13.76 -2.78 6.06
N HIS A 19 -13.15 -2.94 7.24
CA HIS A 19 -13.81 -3.60 8.37
C HIS A 19 -15.04 -2.81 8.85
N LEU A 20 -14.88 -1.51 9.08
CA LEU A 20 -15.96 -0.62 9.53
C LEU A 20 -17.08 -0.52 8.49
N LEU A 21 -16.74 -0.45 7.20
CA LEU A 21 -17.73 -0.43 6.12
C LEU A 21 -18.59 -1.69 6.11
N ASN A 22 -17.97 -2.87 6.24
CA ASN A 22 -18.71 -4.12 6.32
C ASN A 22 -19.67 -4.15 7.54
N GLN A 23 -19.25 -3.61 8.68
CA GLN A 23 -20.10 -3.50 9.87
C GLN A 23 -21.27 -2.53 9.64
N LYS A 24 -21.02 -1.35 9.06
CA LYS A 24 -22.05 -0.32 8.84
C LYS A 24 -23.08 -0.71 7.79
N VAL A 25 -22.67 -1.42 6.74
CA VAL A 25 -23.56 -1.83 5.64
C VAL A 25 -24.35 -3.10 6.01
N GLY A 26 -24.00 -3.78 7.12
CA GLY A 26 -24.71 -4.99 7.58
C GLY A 26 -24.53 -6.22 6.68
N ARG A 27 -23.65 -6.13 5.68
CA ARG A 27 -23.28 -7.21 4.76
C ARG A 27 -21.79 -7.14 4.44
N ILE A 28 -21.23 -8.26 4.03
CA ILE A 28 -19.86 -8.33 3.52
C ILE A 28 -19.82 -7.61 2.17
N LEU A 29 -19.36 -6.36 2.17
CA LEU A 29 -19.12 -5.57 0.96
C LEU A 29 -17.71 -5.83 0.44
N ILE A 30 -16.73 -5.82 1.34
CA ILE A 30 -15.33 -6.13 1.06
C ILE A 30 -14.98 -7.42 1.79
N ARG A 31 -15.04 -8.55 1.08
CA ARG A 31 -14.71 -9.87 1.64
C ARG A 31 -13.25 -9.93 2.09
N ASN A 32 -12.33 -9.39 1.29
CA ASN A 32 -10.90 -9.49 1.54
C ASN A 32 -10.32 -8.16 2.01
N ARG A 33 -10.31 -7.94 3.33
CA ARG A 33 -9.88 -6.66 3.95
C ARG A 33 -8.41 -6.34 3.68
N ARG A 34 -7.57 -7.37 3.53
CA ARG A 34 -6.15 -7.24 3.16
C ARG A 34 -5.98 -6.54 1.81
N ILE A 35 -6.85 -6.86 0.84
CA ILE A 35 -6.86 -6.25 -0.49
C ILE A 35 -7.27 -4.77 -0.41
N ALA A 36 -8.24 -4.41 0.43
CA ALA A 36 -8.62 -3.00 0.59
C ALA A 36 -7.49 -2.14 1.16
N GLY A 37 -6.73 -2.67 2.13
CA GLY A 37 -5.50 -2.04 2.60
C GLY A 37 -4.49 -1.83 1.47
N LEU A 38 -4.26 -2.86 0.64
CA LEU A 38 -3.36 -2.76 -0.52
C LEU A 38 -3.83 -1.74 -1.56
N ILE A 39 -5.11 -1.72 -1.90
CA ILE A 39 -5.68 -0.75 -2.85
C ILE A 39 -5.39 0.66 -2.38
N LEU A 40 -5.64 0.96 -1.09
CA LEU A 40 -5.40 2.29 -0.55
C LEU A 40 -3.91 2.67 -0.60
N VAL A 41 -3.01 1.74 -0.27
CA VAL A 41 -1.55 1.95 -0.40
C VAL A 41 -1.17 2.29 -1.84
N LEU A 42 -1.67 1.52 -2.82
CA LEU A 42 -1.40 1.73 -4.24
C LEU A 42 -1.93 3.09 -4.74
N THR A 43 -3.12 3.48 -4.31
CA THR A 43 -3.70 4.79 -4.64
C THR A 43 -2.84 5.93 -4.09
N VAL A 44 -2.46 5.87 -2.82
CA VAL A 44 -1.64 6.90 -2.19
C VAL A 44 -0.22 6.92 -2.77
N SER A 45 0.36 5.77 -3.10
CA SER A 45 1.68 5.70 -3.73
C SER A 45 1.68 6.31 -5.13
N MET A 46 0.62 6.10 -5.91
CA MET A 46 0.47 6.72 -7.23
C MET A 46 0.45 8.24 -7.12
N ALA A 47 -0.36 8.78 -6.21
CA ALA A 47 -0.43 10.22 -5.96
C ALA A 47 0.90 10.80 -5.47
N HIS A 48 1.60 10.07 -4.57
CA HIS A 48 2.89 10.50 -4.05
C HIS A 48 3.98 10.48 -5.14
N GLY A 49 4.03 9.43 -5.95
CA GLY A 49 4.95 9.33 -7.09
C GLY A 49 4.70 10.41 -8.14
N TYR A 50 3.42 10.67 -8.47
CA TYR A 50 3.05 11.77 -9.37
C TYR A 50 3.54 13.11 -8.86
N LYS A 51 3.40 13.38 -7.55
CA LYS A 51 3.92 14.61 -6.94
C LYS A 51 5.43 14.73 -7.09
N ILE A 52 6.18 13.66 -6.87
CA ILE A 52 7.65 13.67 -7.03
C ILE A 52 7.99 14.00 -8.49
N VAL A 53 7.39 13.32 -9.46
CA VAL A 53 7.67 13.57 -10.89
C VAL A 53 7.29 15.00 -11.32
N SER A 54 6.16 15.53 -10.83
CA SER A 54 5.64 16.84 -11.25
C SER A 54 6.27 18.05 -10.54
N THR A 55 7.05 17.84 -9.46
CA THR A 55 7.64 18.93 -8.68
C THR A 55 9.13 19.15 -8.93
N LEU A 56 9.83 18.26 -9.65
CA LEU A 56 11.22 18.50 -10.02
C LEU A 56 11.32 19.47 -11.23
N PRO A 57 12.10 20.56 -11.13
CA PRO A 57 12.34 21.46 -12.26
C PRO A 57 13.03 20.73 -13.42
N PRO A 58 12.73 21.06 -14.70
CA PRO A 58 13.26 20.37 -15.88
C PRO A 58 14.79 20.44 -16.06
N HIS A 59 15.51 21.15 -15.19
CA HIS A 59 16.95 21.37 -15.28
C HIS A 59 17.73 20.86 -14.06
N ASP A 60 17.05 20.30 -13.06
CA ASP A 60 17.71 19.73 -11.88
C ASP A 60 17.83 18.21 -12.04
N HIS A 61 19.00 17.69 -11.71
CA HIS A 61 19.56 16.47 -12.28
C HIS A 61 18.62 15.24 -12.30
N ASN A 62 18.50 14.60 -13.47
CA ASN A 62 17.70 13.41 -13.77
C ASN A 62 17.87 12.25 -12.75
N ASP A 63 18.99 12.22 -12.02
CA ASP A 63 19.31 11.21 -11.01
C ASP A 63 18.51 11.40 -9.69
N GLY A 64 18.07 12.61 -9.37
CA GLY A 64 17.39 12.92 -8.10
C GLY A 64 15.95 12.42 -8.03
N ALA A 65 15.17 12.59 -9.10
CA ALA A 65 13.76 12.14 -9.15
C ALA A 65 13.66 10.62 -9.07
N GLY A 66 14.45 9.91 -9.89
CA GLY A 66 14.44 8.45 -9.93
C GLY A 66 14.89 7.83 -8.61
N HIS A 67 15.96 8.37 -8.01
CA HIS A 67 16.44 7.93 -6.71
C HIS A 67 15.42 8.18 -5.59
N ALA A 68 14.74 9.33 -5.59
CA ALA A 68 13.69 9.64 -4.63
C ALA A 68 12.45 8.72 -4.78
N LEU A 69 11.99 8.48 -6.01
CA LEU A 69 10.90 7.55 -6.30
C LEU A 69 11.25 6.13 -5.83
N GLY A 70 12.46 5.67 -6.14
CA GLY A 70 12.95 4.35 -5.76
C GLY A 70 12.91 4.11 -4.25
N LEU A 71 13.55 5.00 -3.48
CA LEU A 71 13.71 4.81 -2.04
C LEU A 71 12.46 5.16 -1.22
N TYR A 72 11.71 6.18 -1.62
CA TYR A 72 10.58 6.69 -0.82
C TYR A 72 9.21 6.17 -1.26
N VAL A 73 9.08 5.61 -2.46
CA VAL A 73 7.80 5.09 -2.96
C VAL A 73 7.92 3.62 -3.32
N ILE A 74 8.79 3.26 -4.26
CA ILE A 74 8.84 1.89 -4.80
C ILE A 74 9.25 0.89 -3.71
N MET A 75 10.37 1.13 -3.04
CA MET A 75 10.89 0.22 -2.01
C MET A 75 9.89 -0.06 -0.87
N PRO A 76 9.31 0.95 -0.19
CA PRO A 76 8.35 0.68 0.89
C PRO A 76 7.04 0.03 0.40
N VAL A 77 6.55 0.41 -0.78
CA VAL A 77 5.35 -0.22 -1.36
C VAL A 77 5.61 -1.68 -1.67
N MET A 78 6.77 -2.02 -2.26
CA MET A 78 7.14 -3.40 -2.54
C MET A 78 7.23 -4.25 -1.27
N ILE A 79 7.82 -3.72 -0.20
CA ILE A 79 7.88 -4.41 1.10
C ILE A 79 6.47 -4.74 1.60
N ILE A 80 5.54 -3.78 1.53
CA ILE A 80 4.16 -3.99 1.97
C ILE A 80 3.44 -5.01 1.08
N VAL A 81 3.60 -4.92 -0.24
CA VAL A 81 3.00 -5.89 -1.18
C VAL A 81 3.49 -7.31 -0.87
N ILE A 82 4.79 -7.51 -0.73
CA ILE A 82 5.38 -8.82 -0.41
C ILE A 82 4.84 -9.32 0.94
N ALA A 83 4.83 -8.48 1.98
CA ALA A 83 4.34 -8.86 3.29
C ALA A 83 2.87 -9.30 3.26
N VAL A 84 2.01 -8.56 2.54
CA VAL A 84 0.59 -8.90 2.44
C VAL A 84 0.37 -10.17 1.63
N LEU A 85 1.06 -10.33 0.50
CA LEU A 85 1.00 -11.55 -0.31
C LEU A 85 1.46 -12.77 0.49
N TYR A 86 2.54 -12.65 1.24
CA TYR A 86 3.04 -13.70 2.13
C TYR A 86 2.00 -14.09 3.18
N LEU A 87 1.36 -13.11 3.83
CA LEU A 87 0.32 -13.37 4.83
C LEU A 87 -0.93 -14.00 4.22
N MET A 88 -1.34 -13.56 3.03
CA MET A 88 -2.48 -14.14 2.31
C MET A 88 -2.21 -15.59 1.89
N TRP A 89 -1.00 -15.87 1.41
CA TRP A 89 -0.60 -17.22 1.03
C TRP A 89 -0.56 -18.17 2.24
N ARG A 90 -0.01 -17.70 3.36
CA ARG A 90 0.01 -18.48 4.61
C ARG A 90 -1.39 -18.82 5.10
N GLU A 91 -2.31 -17.86 5.10
CA GLU A 91 -3.69 -18.08 5.57
C GLU A 91 -4.44 -19.10 4.69
N GLY A 92 -4.26 -19.05 3.36
CA GLY A 92 -4.83 -20.05 2.47
C GLY A 92 -4.26 -21.46 2.68
N ASN A 93 -2.97 -21.58 3.01
CA ASN A 93 -2.35 -22.87 3.28
C ASN A 93 -2.78 -23.46 4.65
N ASP A 94 -3.06 -22.61 5.63
CA ASP A 94 -3.57 -23.03 6.94
C ASP A 94 -5.02 -23.54 6.83
N ASP A 95 -5.85 -22.93 5.98
CA ASP A 95 -7.24 -23.36 5.70
C ASP A 95 -7.32 -24.72 4.97
N ASP A 96 -6.34 -25.06 4.12
CA ASP A 96 -6.30 -26.34 3.37
C ASP A 96 -5.84 -27.55 4.22
N LEU A 97 -5.28 -27.30 5.41
CA LEU A 97 -4.74 -28.33 6.31
C LEU A 97 -5.67 -28.68 7.50
N SER A 98 -6.83 -28.03 7.61
CA SER A 98 -7.83 -28.22 8.69
C SER A 98 -9.09 -28.92 8.22
#